data_AF-A0A3D2JEL6-F1
#
_entry.id   AF-A0A3D2JEL6-F1
#
_cell.length_a   1.000
_cell.length_b   1.000
_cell.length_c   1.000
_cell.angle_alpha   90.00
_cell.angle_beta   90.00
_cell.angle_gamma   90.00
#
_symmetry.space_group_name_H-M   'P 1'
#
loop_
_entity.id
_entity.type
_entity.pdbx_description
1 polymer ?
#
loop_
_entity_poly.entity_id
_entity_poly.type
_entity_poly.pdbx_seq_one_letter_code
_entity_poly.pdbx_strand_id
1 'polypeptide(L)'
;MLKHPLAEVFGFPTNNFSIDAERYRKNKLCPFNNKVPSYTKDKAENPLGVCSVFDADKITVTCPIRFRQDWLIAEDAARFFFPEGVSWTSLIEVRINDKYGRSAGNIDVVLVAYNSSGHITDFGSLEVQAVYISGNIRRAFEYYMEQPENRADMDWTKQRNYPHPDYLSSSRKRLAPQLIYKGGILHSWGKKQAVAVDVNF
;
A
#
# COMPACT_ATOMS: atom_id res chain seq x y z
N MET A 1 -21.04 -2.28 14.09
CA MET A 1 -20.52 -1.69 12.83
C MET A 1 -20.41 -0.20 13.06
N LEU A 2 -19.30 0.41 12.63
CA LEU A 2 -19.18 1.86 12.66
C LEU A 2 -20.15 2.50 11.67
N LYS A 3 -20.48 3.77 11.93
CA LYS A 3 -21.28 4.59 11.00
C LYS A 3 -20.53 4.80 9.69
N HIS A 4 -19.25 5.15 9.77
CA HIS A 4 -18.45 5.49 8.61
C HIS A 4 -17.44 4.37 8.29
N PRO A 5 -17.40 3.82 7.06
CA PRO A 5 -16.42 2.81 6.69
C PRO A 5 -15.08 3.38 6.26
N LEU A 6 -15.03 4.57 5.65
CA LEU A 6 -13.76 5.15 5.16
C LEU A 6 -13.05 5.85 6.31
N ALA A 7 -11.77 5.59 6.51
CA ALA A 7 -10.96 6.34 7.45
C ALA A 7 -10.21 7.47 6.72
N GLU A 8 -9.62 7.17 5.57
CA GLU A 8 -8.86 8.16 4.78
C GLU A 8 -9.22 8.13 3.30
N VAL A 9 -9.42 9.33 2.76
CA VAL A 9 -9.76 9.58 1.36
C VAL A 9 -8.73 10.54 0.77
N PHE A 10 -8.03 10.08 -0.28
CA PHE A 10 -6.88 10.72 -0.90
C PHE A 10 -5.76 11.08 0.07
N GLY A 11 -5.59 10.23 1.11
CA GLY A 11 -4.53 10.37 2.12
C GLY A 11 -4.87 11.27 3.31
N PHE A 12 -6.11 11.76 3.39
CA PHE A 12 -6.56 12.61 4.49
C PHE A 12 -7.74 11.97 5.23
N PRO A 13 -7.84 12.14 6.56
CA PRO A 13 -9.03 11.79 7.32
C PRO A 13 -10.30 12.38 6.70
N THR A 14 -11.43 11.68 6.80
CA THR A 14 -12.70 12.12 6.17
C THR A 14 -13.27 13.41 6.74
N ASN A 15 -12.84 13.81 7.93
CA ASN A 15 -13.21 15.07 8.59
C ASN A 15 -12.16 16.19 8.43
N ASN A 16 -11.10 15.96 7.64
CA ASN A 16 -10.10 17.00 7.37
C ASN A 16 -10.52 17.81 6.13
N PHE A 17 -10.84 19.09 6.31
CA PHE A 17 -11.23 20.05 5.26
C PHE A 17 -10.20 21.17 5.09
N SER A 18 -8.92 20.88 5.33
CA SER A 18 -7.85 21.81 4.98
C SER A 18 -7.80 22.03 3.47
N ILE A 19 -7.21 23.17 3.06
CA ILE A 19 -6.99 23.54 1.65
C ILE A 19 -6.25 22.41 0.90
N ASP A 20 -5.28 21.76 1.55
CA ASP A 20 -4.59 20.62 0.95
C ASP A 20 -5.50 19.40 0.81
N ALA A 21 -6.26 19.01 1.85
CA ALA A 21 -7.17 17.88 1.76
C ALA A 21 -8.21 18.06 0.64
N GLU A 22 -8.77 19.27 0.49
CA GLU A 22 -9.65 19.62 -0.62
C GLU A 22 -8.94 19.56 -1.97
N ARG A 23 -7.73 20.14 -2.07
CA ARG A 23 -6.94 20.12 -3.31
C ARG A 23 -6.66 18.69 -3.77
N TYR A 24 -6.29 17.79 -2.86
CA TYR A 24 -5.98 16.41 -3.18
C TYR A 24 -7.23 15.61 -3.58
N ARG A 25 -8.36 15.80 -2.90
CA ARG A 25 -9.63 15.17 -3.29
C ARG A 25 -10.13 15.67 -4.65
N LYS A 26 -10.11 16.99 -4.87
CA LYS A 26 -10.54 17.64 -6.12
C LYS A 26 -9.72 17.18 -7.32
N ASN A 27 -8.40 17.16 -7.17
CA ASN A 27 -7.47 16.81 -8.25
C ASN A 27 -7.10 15.32 -8.29
N LYS A 28 -7.71 14.50 -7.42
CA LYS A 28 -7.48 13.05 -7.31
C LYS A 28 -6.00 12.70 -7.12
N LEU A 29 -5.30 13.47 -6.30
CA LEU A 29 -3.86 13.35 -6.08
C LEU A 29 -3.54 12.34 -4.98
N CYS A 30 -2.38 11.70 -5.07
CA CYS A 30 -1.85 10.84 -4.01
C CYS A 30 -0.67 11.52 -3.30
N PRO A 31 -0.71 11.71 -1.96
CA PRO A 31 0.40 12.31 -1.23
C PRO A 31 1.57 11.35 -0.96
N PHE A 32 1.42 10.05 -1.24
CA PHE A 32 2.37 9.01 -0.82
C PHE A 32 3.27 8.51 -1.97
N ASN A 33 3.85 9.43 -2.75
CA ASN A 33 4.85 9.10 -3.78
C ASN A 33 4.36 8.03 -4.79
N ASN A 34 3.15 8.22 -5.31
CA ASN A 34 2.62 7.37 -6.38
C ASN A 34 3.43 7.58 -7.67
N LYS A 35 3.49 6.56 -8.54
CA LYS A 35 4.22 6.61 -9.82
C LYS A 35 3.79 7.77 -10.72
N VAL A 36 2.50 8.10 -10.66
CA VAL A 36 1.92 9.30 -11.25
C VAL A 36 1.21 10.09 -10.15
N PRO A 37 1.22 11.43 -10.20
CA PRO A 37 0.60 12.25 -9.16
C PRO A 37 -0.89 11.95 -8.98
N SER A 38 -1.58 11.65 -10.09
CA SER A 38 -2.98 11.23 -10.10
C SER A 38 -3.14 9.78 -9.68
N TYR A 39 -4.19 9.51 -8.94
CA TYR A 39 -4.57 8.13 -8.63
C TYR A 39 -5.18 7.48 -9.88
N THR A 40 -4.84 6.23 -10.15
CA THR A 40 -5.33 5.48 -11.32
C THR A 40 -5.94 4.12 -10.98
N LYS A 41 -5.93 3.70 -9.70
CA LYS A 41 -6.48 2.38 -9.32
C LYS A 41 -7.98 2.34 -9.61
N ASP A 42 -8.36 1.26 -10.28
CA ASP A 42 -9.68 0.93 -10.86
C ASP A 42 -10.00 1.63 -12.19
N LYS A 43 -10.16 2.96 -12.20
CA LYS A 43 -10.50 3.71 -13.43
C LYS A 43 -9.68 4.99 -13.53
N ALA A 44 -9.05 5.23 -14.68
CA ALA A 44 -8.25 6.44 -14.91
C ALA A 44 -9.06 7.74 -14.71
N GLU A 45 -10.33 7.75 -15.12
CA GLU A 45 -11.21 8.91 -14.99
C GLU A 45 -11.87 9.02 -13.61
N ASN A 46 -12.09 7.90 -12.90
CA ASN A 46 -12.73 7.87 -11.59
C ASN A 46 -12.01 6.92 -10.60
N PRO A 47 -10.81 7.34 -10.15
CA PRO A 47 -9.99 6.55 -9.25
C PRO A 47 -10.63 6.29 -7.88
N LEU A 48 -10.43 5.10 -7.33
CA LEU A 48 -10.87 4.76 -5.97
C LEU A 48 -9.87 5.27 -4.91
N GLY A 49 -10.00 6.53 -4.49
CA GLY A 49 -9.09 7.21 -3.57
C GLY A 49 -9.17 6.80 -2.10
N VAL A 50 -9.55 5.56 -1.77
CA VAL A 50 -9.62 5.09 -0.37
C VAL A 50 -8.29 4.49 0.06
N CYS A 51 -7.62 5.16 1.00
CA CYS A 51 -6.30 4.74 1.51
C CYS A 51 -6.41 3.75 2.67
N SER A 52 -7.43 3.94 3.52
CA SER A 52 -7.70 3.11 4.68
C SER A 52 -9.19 3.12 5.03
N VAL A 53 -9.61 2.11 5.76
CA VAL A 53 -10.97 1.94 6.25
C VAL A 53 -10.95 1.81 7.76
N PHE A 54 -12.06 2.13 8.40
CA PHE A 54 -12.23 1.81 9.80
C PHE A 54 -12.58 0.33 9.97
N ASP A 55 -11.95 -0.28 10.97
CA ASP A 55 -12.16 -1.65 11.42
C ASP A 55 -12.38 -1.65 12.93
N ALA A 56 -13.64 -1.65 13.36
CA ALA A 56 -14.03 -1.42 14.74
C ALA A 56 -13.43 -0.11 15.31
N ASP A 57 -12.51 -0.16 16.26
CA ASP A 57 -11.82 0.99 16.86
C ASP A 57 -10.48 1.32 16.18
N LYS A 58 -10.13 0.60 15.11
CA LYS A 58 -8.85 0.68 14.42
C LYS A 58 -8.99 1.21 13.00
N ILE A 59 -7.84 1.57 12.42
CA ILE A 59 -7.71 1.95 11.01
C ILE A 59 -6.89 0.87 10.32
N THR A 60 -7.39 0.37 9.21
CA THR A 60 -6.73 -0.66 8.40
C THR A 60 -6.34 -0.10 7.05
N VAL A 61 -5.07 -0.23 6.68
CA VAL A 61 -4.55 0.25 5.39
C VAL A 61 -4.95 -0.69 4.25
N THR A 62 -5.65 -0.14 3.26
CA THR A 62 -6.20 -0.88 2.11
C THR A 62 -5.56 -0.48 0.77
N CYS A 63 -4.60 0.43 0.82
CA CYS A 63 -3.85 0.91 -0.33
C CYS A 63 -2.35 0.65 -0.13
N PRO A 64 -1.68 -0.13 -1.00
CA PRO A 64 -0.25 -0.41 -0.85
C PRO A 64 0.61 0.86 -1.00
N ILE A 65 0.16 1.85 -1.77
CA ILE A 65 0.89 3.12 -1.94
C ILE A 65 0.95 3.92 -0.63
N ARG A 66 -0.02 3.75 0.29
CA ARG A 66 0.02 4.41 1.60
C ARG A 66 1.26 4.02 2.41
N PHE A 67 1.75 2.78 2.27
CA PHE A 67 2.96 2.34 2.98
C PHE A 67 4.22 3.12 2.59
N ARG A 68 4.20 3.86 1.48
CA ARG A 68 5.33 4.69 1.02
C ARG A 68 5.41 6.04 1.73
N GLN A 69 4.51 6.31 2.68
CA GLN A 69 4.57 7.51 3.50
C GLN A 69 5.96 7.65 4.12
N ASP A 70 6.59 8.78 3.85
CA ASP A 70 7.91 9.18 4.38
C ASP A 70 9.01 8.13 4.20
N TRP A 71 8.82 7.19 3.26
CA TRP A 71 9.72 6.05 3.03
C TRP A 71 10.05 5.20 4.27
N LEU A 72 9.21 5.24 5.32
CA LEU A 72 9.46 4.57 6.60
C LEU A 72 9.73 3.07 6.44
N ILE A 73 8.92 2.38 5.63
CA ILE A 73 9.11 0.94 5.38
C ILE A 73 10.44 0.64 4.67
N ALA A 74 10.96 1.57 3.87
CA ALA A 74 12.21 1.39 3.15
C ALA A 74 13.40 1.60 4.10
N GLU A 75 13.32 2.59 4.99
CA GLU A 75 14.31 2.82 6.05
C GLU A 75 14.37 1.64 7.03
N ASP A 76 13.22 1.15 7.49
CA ASP A 76 13.13 -0.01 8.38
C ASP A 76 13.69 -1.28 7.71
N ALA A 77 13.34 -1.51 6.45
CA ALA A 77 13.86 -2.65 5.70
C ALA A 77 15.36 -2.53 5.46
N ALA A 78 15.88 -1.34 5.15
CA ALA A 78 17.32 -1.11 4.99
C ALA A 78 18.09 -1.44 6.28
N ARG A 79 17.59 -1.02 7.45
CA ARG A 79 18.16 -1.37 8.76
C ARG A 79 18.16 -2.88 9.03
N PHE A 80 17.16 -3.60 8.54
CA PHE A 80 17.11 -5.05 8.65
C PHE A 80 18.08 -5.75 7.68
N PHE A 81 18.23 -5.22 6.47
CA PHE A 81 19.05 -5.84 5.44
C PHE A 81 20.55 -5.60 5.66
N PHE A 82 20.94 -4.36 5.93
CA PHE A 82 22.33 -3.92 5.87
C PHE A 82 22.88 -3.50 7.25
N PRO A 83 24.20 -3.57 7.45
CA PRO A 83 24.85 -2.93 8.58
C PRO A 83 24.61 -1.42 8.62
N GLU A 84 24.77 -0.84 9.81
CA GLU A 84 24.73 0.62 9.98
C GLU A 84 25.84 1.31 9.17
N GLY A 85 25.55 2.52 8.67
CA GLY A 85 26.51 3.34 7.91
C GLY A 85 26.67 2.95 6.43
N VAL A 86 25.99 1.91 5.95
CA VAL A 86 25.98 1.55 4.53
C VAL A 86 25.13 2.53 3.72
N SER A 87 25.67 3.01 2.60
CA SER A 87 24.90 3.78 1.62
C SER A 87 23.94 2.87 0.86
N TRP A 88 22.67 3.26 0.79
CA TRP A 88 21.64 2.48 0.11
C TRP A 88 20.66 3.38 -0.66
N THR A 89 19.95 2.76 -1.60
CA THR A 89 18.83 3.36 -2.34
C THR A 89 17.73 2.33 -2.55
N SER A 90 16.55 2.77 -3.00
CA SER A 90 15.40 1.90 -3.27
C SER A 90 14.98 1.95 -4.74
N LEU A 91 14.70 0.79 -5.32
CA LEU A 91 14.10 0.64 -6.63
C LEU A 91 12.68 0.09 -6.46
N ILE A 92 11.71 0.61 -7.22
CA ILE A 92 10.31 0.15 -7.15
C ILE A 92 9.96 -0.75 -8.34
N GLU A 93 9.16 -1.79 -8.09
CA GLU A 93 8.63 -2.72 -9.09
C GLU A 93 9.70 -3.35 -9.98
N VAL A 94 10.64 -4.08 -9.36
CA VAL A 94 11.74 -4.75 -10.06
C VAL A 94 11.30 -6.15 -10.50
N ARG A 95 11.34 -6.42 -11.80
CA ARG A 95 11.01 -7.74 -12.35
C ARG A 95 12.06 -8.78 -11.97
N ILE A 96 11.58 -9.95 -11.55
CA ILE A 96 12.41 -11.13 -11.33
C ILE A 96 12.01 -12.23 -12.31
N ASN A 97 13.00 -12.99 -12.77
CA ASN A 97 12.80 -14.14 -13.64
C ASN A 97 13.22 -15.43 -12.92
N ASP A 98 12.55 -16.53 -13.24
CA ASP A 98 12.94 -17.87 -12.81
C ASP A 98 14.21 -18.34 -13.54
N LYS A 99 14.73 -19.52 -13.15
CA LYS A 99 15.93 -20.12 -13.76
C LYS A 99 15.81 -20.41 -15.27
N TYR A 100 14.60 -20.36 -15.84
CA TYR A 100 14.33 -20.54 -17.25
C TYR A 100 14.08 -19.21 -17.98
N GLY A 101 14.31 -18.07 -17.31
CA GLY A 101 14.10 -16.73 -17.86
C GLY A 101 12.63 -16.30 -17.91
N ARG A 102 11.69 -17.07 -17.34
CA ARG A 102 10.27 -16.71 -17.32
C ARG A 102 9.98 -15.77 -16.16
N SER A 103 9.01 -14.87 -16.33
CA SER A 103 8.65 -13.93 -15.25
C SER A 103 8.17 -14.67 -14.00
N ALA A 104 8.81 -14.40 -12.86
CA ALA A 104 8.36 -14.81 -11.53
C ALA A 104 7.59 -13.68 -10.81
N GLY A 105 7.25 -12.61 -11.53
CA GLY A 105 6.59 -11.42 -11.01
C GLY A 105 7.56 -10.26 -10.76
N ASN A 106 7.07 -9.24 -10.08
CA ASN A 106 7.85 -8.06 -9.69
C ASN A 106 7.97 -8.01 -8.17
N ILE A 107 9.15 -7.66 -7.65
CA ILE A 107 9.34 -7.28 -6.25
C ILE A 107 8.87 -5.82 -6.10
N ASP A 108 8.07 -5.54 -5.09
CA ASP A 108 7.50 -4.20 -4.88
C ASP A 108 8.58 -3.14 -4.65
N VAL A 109 9.54 -3.41 -3.76
CA VAL A 109 10.69 -2.55 -3.49
C VAL A 109 11.95 -3.39 -3.35
N VAL A 110 13.03 -3.00 -4.01
CA VAL A 110 14.37 -3.58 -3.84
C VAL A 110 15.27 -2.53 -3.22
N LEU A 111 15.82 -2.84 -2.05
CA LEU A 111 16.80 -2.01 -1.38
C LEU A 111 18.18 -2.46 -1.84
N VAL A 112 19.02 -1.53 -2.26
CA VAL A 112 20.33 -1.81 -2.85
C VAL A 112 21.40 -1.05 -2.08
N ALA A 113 22.36 -1.78 -1.52
CA ALA A 113 23.55 -1.23 -0.89
C ALA A 113 24.65 -1.00 -1.93
N TYR A 114 25.36 0.11 -1.84
CA TYR A 114 26.45 0.44 -2.77
C TYR A 114 27.65 1.08 -2.06
N ASN A 115 28.84 0.89 -2.62
CA ASN A 115 30.07 1.49 -2.09
C ASN A 115 30.29 2.91 -2.61
N SER A 116 31.35 3.59 -2.16
CA SER A 116 31.69 4.97 -2.55
C SER A 116 31.88 5.17 -4.06
N SER A 117 32.20 4.11 -4.79
CA SER A 117 32.35 4.13 -6.25
C SER A 117 31.04 3.83 -7.00
N GLY A 118 29.93 3.66 -6.28
CA GLY A 118 28.61 3.34 -6.84
C GLY A 118 28.41 1.87 -7.20
N HIS A 119 29.35 0.98 -6.86
CA HIS A 119 29.17 -0.45 -7.12
C HIS A 119 28.20 -1.06 -6.12
N ILE A 120 27.23 -1.82 -6.62
CA ILE A 120 26.29 -2.57 -5.82
C ILE A 120 27.05 -3.66 -5.05
N THR A 121 26.85 -3.70 -3.73
CA THR A 121 27.51 -4.64 -2.82
C THR A 121 26.53 -5.67 -2.28
N ASP A 122 25.27 -5.28 -2.05
CA ASP A 122 24.23 -6.19 -1.58
C ASP A 122 22.83 -5.67 -1.94
N PHE A 123 21.81 -6.51 -1.79
CA PHE A 123 20.41 -6.10 -1.91
C PHE A 123 19.47 -6.93 -1.04
N GLY A 124 18.32 -6.34 -0.70
CA GLY A 124 17.22 -7.02 -0.03
C GLY A 124 15.89 -6.70 -0.73
N SER A 125 14.93 -7.61 -0.63
CA SER A 125 13.59 -7.42 -1.22
C SER A 125 12.57 -7.05 -0.14
N LEU A 126 11.77 -6.03 -0.39
CA LEU A 126 10.66 -5.62 0.45
C LEU A 126 9.35 -5.74 -0.34
N GLU A 127 8.45 -6.58 0.14
CA GLU A 127 7.09 -6.74 -0.40
C GLU A 127 6.10 -5.94 0.47
N VAL A 128 5.06 -5.37 -0.14
CA VAL A 128 4.02 -4.62 0.58
C VAL A 128 2.69 -5.32 0.43
N GLN A 129 2.06 -5.64 1.55
CA GLN A 129 0.75 -6.28 1.54
C GLN A 129 -0.27 -5.44 2.33
N ALA A 130 -1.03 -4.63 1.60
CA ALA A 130 -2.22 -3.98 2.12
C ALA A 130 -3.39 -4.97 2.26
N VAL A 131 -4.38 -4.61 3.07
CA VAL A 131 -5.56 -5.44 3.32
C VAL A 131 -6.59 -5.24 2.21
N TYR A 132 -7.10 -6.35 1.70
CA TYR A 132 -8.23 -6.39 0.76
C TYR A 132 -9.51 -5.98 1.47
N ILE A 133 -10.50 -5.53 0.69
CA ILE A 133 -11.81 -5.18 1.22
C ILE A 133 -12.84 -6.15 0.64
N SER A 134 -13.68 -6.70 1.50
CA SER A 134 -14.95 -7.34 1.11
C SER A 134 -16.09 -6.32 1.17
N GLY A 135 -17.14 -6.51 0.37
CA GLY A 135 -18.25 -5.55 0.26
C GLY A 135 -18.03 -4.50 -0.85
N ASN A 136 -18.73 -3.37 -0.76
CA ASN A 136 -18.69 -2.32 -1.80
C ASN A 136 -18.16 -0.98 -1.26
N ILE A 137 -16.84 -0.86 -1.26
CA ILE A 137 -16.16 0.38 -0.86
C ILE A 137 -16.38 1.54 -1.85
N ARG A 138 -16.56 1.22 -3.14
CA ARG A 138 -16.73 2.23 -4.20
C ARG A 138 -17.97 3.07 -3.99
N ARG A 139 -19.10 2.46 -3.62
CA ARG A 139 -20.34 3.19 -3.34
C ARG A 139 -20.20 4.14 -2.15
N ALA A 140 -19.56 3.69 -1.07
CA ALA A 140 -19.31 4.53 0.10
C ALA A 140 -18.40 5.72 -0.26
N PHE A 141 -17.35 5.46 -1.05
CA PHE A 141 -16.43 6.48 -1.54
C PHE A 141 -17.13 7.50 -2.45
N GLU A 142 -17.89 7.06 -3.46
CA GLU A 142 -18.60 7.94 -4.38
C GLU A 142 -19.63 8.79 -3.63
N TYR A 143 -20.37 8.19 -2.69
CA TYR A 143 -21.29 8.92 -1.84
C TYR A 143 -20.56 9.97 -1.00
N TYR A 144 -19.45 9.65 -0.33
CA TYR A 144 -18.68 10.65 0.40
C TYR A 144 -18.19 11.80 -0.52
N MET A 145 -17.69 11.47 -1.71
CA MET A 145 -17.11 12.45 -2.63
C MET A 145 -18.11 13.44 -3.25
N GLU A 146 -19.42 13.15 -3.23
CA GLU A 146 -20.44 14.10 -3.70
C GLU A 146 -20.51 15.36 -2.83
N GLN A 147 -20.41 15.21 -1.49
CA GLN A 147 -20.45 16.32 -0.53
C GLN A 147 -19.62 15.98 0.72
N PRO A 148 -18.28 16.03 0.66
CA PRO A 148 -17.40 15.58 1.75
C PRO A 148 -17.70 16.22 3.10
N GLU A 149 -17.95 17.54 3.13
CA GLU A 149 -18.27 18.28 4.36
C GLU A 149 -19.59 17.81 4.99
N ASN A 150 -20.65 17.69 4.18
CA ASN A 150 -21.97 17.26 4.68
C ASN A 150 -22.03 15.75 4.99
N ARG A 151 -21.08 14.96 4.48
CA ARG A 151 -21.07 13.49 4.58
C ARG A 151 -19.91 12.96 5.42
N ALA A 152 -19.19 13.84 6.12
CA ALA A 152 -18.10 13.47 7.04
C ALA A 152 -18.55 12.46 8.11
N ASP A 153 -19.78 12.64 8.60
CA ASP A 153 -20.42 11.82 9.63
C ASP A 153 -21.51 10.88 9.07
N MET A 154 -21.40 10.49 7.79
CA MET A 154 -22.40 9.63 7.16
C MET A 154 -22.62 8.31 7.92
N ASP A 155 -23.87 7.86 7.97
CA ASP A 155 -24.24 6.54 8.53
C ASP A 155 -24.45 5.52 7.41
N TRP A 156 -23.48 4.63 7.26
CA TRP A 156 -23.44 3.55 6.29
C TRP A 156 -23.91 2.20 6.84
N THR A 157 -24.31 2.11 8.12
CA THR A 157 -24.60 0.83 8.81
C THR A 157 -25.75 0.04 8.19
N LYS A 158 -26.71 0.73 7.55
CA LYS A 158 -27.89 0.10 6.92
C LYS A 158 -27.68 -0.25 5.45
N GLN A 159 -26.52 0.10 4.88
CA GLN A 159 -26.25 -0.15 3.47
C GLN A 159 -25.87 -1.62 3.25
N ARG A 160 -26.41 -2.21 2.17
CA ARG A 160 -26.04 -3.57 1.77
C ARG A 160 -24.55 -3.62 1.40
N ASN A 161 -23.90 -4.75 1.70
CA ASN A 161 -22.48 -4.99 1.39
C ASN A 161 -21.55 -3.96 2.06
N TYR A 162 -21.76 -3.69 3.36
CA TYR A 162 -20.90 -2.82 4.15
C TYR A 162 -19.42 -3.25 3.97
N PRO A 163 -18.54 -2.32 3.55
CA PRO A 163 -17.16 -2.66 3.28
C PRO A 163 -16.41 -2.94 4.57
N HIS A 164 -15.65 -4.03 4.60
CA HIS A 164 -14.85 -4.43 5.76
C HIS A 164 -13.53 -5.08 5.30
N PRO A 165 -12.48 -5.00 6.11
CA PRO A 165 -11.21 -5.66 5.81
C PRO A 165 -11.35 -7.18 5.64
N ASP A 166 -10.68 -7.75 4.64
CA ASP A 166 -10.60 -9.18 4.36
C ASP A 166 -9.15 -9.66 4.53
N TYR A 167 -8.74 -9.85 5.78
CA TYR A 167 -7.42 -10.36 6.16
C TYR A 167 -7.16 -11.77 5.61
N LEU A 168 -8.19 -12.61 5.54
CA LEU A 168 -8.06 -14.01 5.12
C LEU A 168 -7.73 -14.13 3.63
N SER A 169 -8.41 -13.38 2.78
CA SER A 169 -8.08 -13.34 1.35
C SER A 169 -6.74 -12.65 1.12
N SER A 170 -6.41 -11.61 1.89
CA SER A 170 -5.11 -10.90 1.79
C SER A 170 -3.93 -11.81 2.09
N SER A 171 -4.02 -12.60 3.16
CA SER A 171 -2.97 -13.55 3.53
C SER A 171 -2.92 -14.76 2.59
N ARG A 172 -4.01 -15.53 2.50
CA ARG A 172 -4.01 -16.85 1.84
C ARG A 172 -3.95 -16.77 0.32
N LYS A 173 -4.61 -15.79 -0.30
CA LYS A 173 -4.72 -15.71 -1.77
C LYS A 173 -3.66 -14.81 -2.40
N ARG A 174 -2.95 -14.01 -1.61
CA ARG A 174 -1.98 -13.02 -2.13
C ARG A 174 -0.62 -13.18 -1.48
N LEU A 175 -0.49 -12.93 -0.18
CA LEU A 175 0.82 -12.89 0.46
C LEU A 175 1.53 -14.25 0.48
N ALA A 176 0.86 -15.30 0.94
CA ALA A 176 1.47 -16.62 1.05
C ALA A 176 1.99 -17.15 -0.30
N PRO A 177 1.24 -17.09 -1.41
CA PRO A 177 1.77 -17.43 -2.73
C PRO A 177 3.01 -16.61 -3.11
N GLN A 178 3.00 -15.28 -2.90
CA GLN A 178 4.14 -14.41 -3.22
C GLN A 178 5.40 -14.83 -2.45
N LEU A 179 5.26 -15.10 -1.15
CA LEU A 179 6.36 -15.55 -0.30
C LEU A 179 6.90 -16.92 -0.73
N ILE A 180 6.03 -17.87 -1.10
CA ILE A 180 6.46 -19.20 -1.54
C ILE A 180 7.25 -19.09 -2.85
N TYR A 181 6.72 -18.39 -3.86
CA TYR A 181 7.36 -18.32 -5.17
C TYR A 181 8.61 -17.44 -5.17
N LYS A 182 8.52 -16.20 -4.67
CA LYS A 182 9.64 -15.26 -4.69
C LYS A 182 10.64 -15.56 -3.60
N GLY A 183 10.16 -15.92 -2.41
CA GLY A 183 11.02 -16.26 -1.27
C GLY A 183 11.89 -17.47 -1.58
N GLY A 184 11.39 -18.47 -2.32
CA GLY A 184 12.22 -19.60 -2.79
C GLY A 184 13.39 -19.15 -3.68
N ILE A 185 13.15 -18.22 -4.61
CA ILE A 185 14.19 -17.66 -5.48
C ILE A 185 15.20 -16.86 -4.64
N LEU A 186 14.74 -15.94 -3.80
CA LEU A 186 15.59 -15.09 -2.99
C LEU A 186 16.42 -15.90 -1.98
N HIS A 187 15.83 -16.93 -1.40
CA HIS A 187 16.52 -17.88 -0.53
C HIS A 187 17.65 -18.60 -1.28
N SER A 188 17.40 -19.05 -2.51
CA SER A 188 18.46 -19.66 -3.35
C SER A 188 19.62 -18.73 -3.66
N TRP A 189 19.39 -17.40 -3.64
CA TRP A 189 20.41 -16.38 -3.84
C TRP A 189 21.08 -15.93 -2.54
N GLY A 190 20.67 -16.48 -1.40
CA GLY A 190 21.14 -16.06 -0.07
C GLY A 190 20.71 -14.63 0.30
N LYS A 191 19.58 -14.15 -0.24
CA LYS A 191 19.12 -12.76 -0.06
C LYS A 191 17.98 -12.71 0.94
N LYS A 192 18.01 -11.67 1.79
CA LYS A 192 16.98 -11.39 2.78
C LYS A 192 15.72 -10.83 2.10
N GLN A 193 14.57 -11.21 2.65
CA GLN A 193 13.26 -10.66 2.29
C GLN A 193 12.58 -10.10 3.54
N ALA A 194 11.94 -8.95 3.39
CA ALA A 194 11.03 -8.35 4.37
C ALA A 194 9.65 -8.16 3.75
N VAL A 195 8.63 -8.08 4.61
CA VAL A 195 7.25 -7.79 4.21
C VAL A 195 6.71 -6.69 5.11
N ALA A 196 6.18 -5.63 4.52
CA ALA A 196 5.43 -4.60 5.23
C ALA A 196 3.93 -4.90 5.18
N VAL A 197 3.32 -4.96 6.36
CA VAL A 197 1.90 -5.25 6.56
C VAL A 197 1.29 -4.25 7.55
N ASP A 198 -0.04 -4.14 7.54
CA ASP A 198 -0.77 -3.45 8.60
C ASP A 198 -0.54 -4.16 9.95
N VAL A 199 -0.56 -3.42 11.05
CA VAL A 199 -0.35 -4.00 12.40
C VAL A 199 -1.41 -5.05 12.76
N ASN A 200 -2.58 -4.99 12.13
CA ASN A 200 -3.68 -5.93 12.35
C ASN A 200 -3.71 -7.09 11.33
N PHE A 201 -2.69 -7.22 10.48
CA PHE A 201 -2.67 -8.16 9.36
C PHE A 201 -2.59 -9.65 9.77
#